data_AF-A0A0K0DFR5-F1
#
_entry.id   AF-A0A0K0DFR5-F1
#
_cell.length_a   1.000
_cell.length_b   1.000
_cell.length_c   1.000
_cell.angle_alpha   90.00
_cell.angle_beta   90.00
_cell.angle_gamma   90.00
#
_symmetry.space_group_name_H-M   'P 1'
#
loop_
_entity.id
_entity.type
_entity.pdbx_description
1 polymer ?
#
loop_
_entity_poly.entity_id
_entity_poly.type
_entity_poly.pdbx_seq_one_letter_code
_entity_poly.pdbx_strand_id
1 'polypeptide(L)'
;MDCEQLIPYVIRLMNSPIESIRASAFGFALDIIGQRPQTRSQLKEAYINRIQSSDLDVARQAITFLPDFVNMCIANADELIAVAVHCVTLKNVLNDVNDYIVYAMKVFGQLNDEDSRIADSKKETKKRSREDGEIN
;
A
#
# COMPACT_ATOMS: atom_id res chain seq x y z
N MET A 1 -23.48 -8.99 -7.46
CA MET A 1 -22.56 -9.80 -6.64
C MET A 1 -21.81 -8.85 -5.74
N ASP A 2 -21.78 -9.10 -4.44
CA ASP A 2 -21.02 -8.25 -3.53
C ASP A 2 -19.53 -8.58 -3.62
N CYS A 3 -18.69 -7.60 -3.93
CA CYS A 3 -17.25 -7.81 -4.06
C CYS A 3 -16.60 -8.33 -2.76
N GLU A 4 -17.26 -8.15 -1.61
CA GLU A 4 -16.84 -8.75 -0.33
C GLU A 4 -16.83 -10.28 -0.37
N GLN A 5 -17.74 -10.89 -1.14
CA GLN A 5 -17.74 -12.34 -1.33
C GLN A 5 -16.56 -12.82 -2.18
N LEU A 6 -15.89 -11.91 -2.92
CA LEU A 6 -14.73 -12.24 -3.76
C LEU A 6 -13.42 -12.22 -2.98
N ILE A 7 -13.35 -11.53 -1.84
CA ILE A 7 -12.11 -11.34 -1.08
C ILE A 7 -11.44 -12.66 -0.71
N PRO A 8 -12.13 -13.68 -0.16
CA PRO A 8 -11.49 -14.96 0.16
C PRO A 8 -10.91 -15.66 -1.06
N TYR A 9 -11.55 -15.52 -2.22
CA TYR A 9 -11.07 -16.09 -3.47
C TYR A 9 -9.83 -15.36 -3.97
N VAL A 10 -9.82 -14.03 -3.95
CA VAL A 10 -8.64 -13.22 -4.32
C VAL A 10 -7.45 -13.58 -3.42
N ILE A 11 -7.64 -13.63 -2.10
CA ILE A 11 -6.59 -13.99 -1.13
C ILE A 11 -6.01 -15.38 -1.43
N ARG A 12 -6.85 -16.34 -1.80
CA ARG A 12 -6.41 -17.68 -2.19
C ARG A 12 -5.58 -17.64 -3.49
N LEU A 13 -6.03 -16.86 -4.47
CA LEU A 13 -5.35 -16.75 -5.78
C LEU A 13 -4.02 -16.02 -5.70
N MET A 14 -3.82 -15.10 -4.75
CA MET A 14 -2.52 -14.49 -4.45
C MET A 14 -1.45 -15.54 -4.04
N ASN A 15 -1.87 -16.75 -3.67
CA ASN A 15 -0.99 -17.88 -3.35
C ASN A 15 -1.00 -18.98 -4.42
N SER A 16 -1.50 -18.67 -5.62
CA SER A 16 -1.51 -19.62 -6.74
C SER A 16 -0.09 -20.07 -7.08
N PRO A 17 0.13 -21.35 -7.46
CA PRO A 17 1.42 -21.77 -8.01
C PRO A 17 1.70 -21.14 -9.39
N ILE A 18 0.66 -20.63 -10.06
CA ILE A 18 0.75 -20.02 -11.38
C ILE A 18 0.98 -18.51 -11.22
N GLU A 19 2.12 -18.03 -11.72
CA GLU A 19 2.56 -16.63 -11.63
C GLU A 19 1.52 -15.64 -12.16
N SER A 20 1.00 -15.85 -13.37
CA SER A 20 0.02 -14.96 -13.99
C SER A 20 -1.28 -14.86 -13.18
N ILE A 21 -1.70 -15.94 -12.52
CA ILE A 21 -2.86 -15.94 -11.63
C ILE A 21 -2.55 -15.14 -10.36
N ARG A 22 -1.36 -15.31 -9.76
CA ARG A 22 -0.96 -14.49 -8.60
C ARG A 22 -0.93 -13.02 -8.96
N ALA A 23 -0.26 -12.65 -10.04
CA ALA A 23 -0.14 -11.27 -10.49
C ALA A 23 -1.52 -10.63 -10.71
N SER A 24 -2.43 -11.34 -11.37
CA SER A 24 -3.82 -10.89 -11.54
C SER A 24 -4.54 -10.72 -10.20
N ALA A 25 -4.31 -11.62 -9.25
CA ALA A 25 -4.92 -11.54 -7.92
C ALA A 25 -4.39 -10.35 -7.09
N PHE A 26 -3.10 -10.02 -7.18
CA PHE A 26 -2.56 -8.80 -6.57
C PHE A 26 -3.19 -7.55 -7.20
N GLY A 27 -3.34 -7.51 -8.52
CA GLY A 27 -4.06 -6.44 -9.22
C GLY A 27 -5.51 -6.29 -8.74
N PHE A 28 -6.27 -7.39 -8.68
CA PHE A 28 -7.63 -7.36 -8.16
C PHE A 28 -7.72 -6.94 -6.69
N ALA A 29 -6.75 -7.30 -5.85
CA ALA A 29 -6.72 -6.84 -4.47
C ALA A 29 -6.59 -5.31 -4.41
N LEU A 30 -5.75 -4.71 -5.25
CA LEU A 30 -5.60 -3.24 -5.36
C LEU A 30 -6.89 -2.58 -5.85
N ASP A 31 -7.55 -3.14 -6.86
CA ASP A 31 -8.82 -2.64 -7.37
C ASP A 31 -9.91 -2.65 -6.28
N ILE A 32 -10.00 -3.74 -5.51
CA ILE A 32 -10.95 -3.87 -4.40
C ILE A 32 -10.64 -2.84 -3.31
N ILE A 33 -9.37 -2.66 -2.95
CA ILE A 33 -8.92 -1.66 -1.97
C ILE A 33 -9.31 -0.22 -2.40
N GLY A 34 -9.15 0.08 -3.69
CA GLY A 34 -9.49 1.38 -4.26
C GLY A 34 -10.98 1.66 -4.25
N GLN A 35 -11.81 0.66 -4.57
CA GLN A 35 -13.26 0.80 -4.62
C GLN A 35 -13.93 0.72 -3.24
N ARG A 36 -13.38 -0.07 -2.31
CA ARG A 36 -13.99 -0.36 -1.01
C ARG A 36 -12.98 -0.25 0.13
N PRO A 37 -12.77 0.97 0.68
CA PRO A 37 -11.83 1.19 1.77
C PRO A 37 -12.02 0.30 3.02
N GLN A 38 -13.26 -0.10 3.33
CA GLN A 38 -13.57 -1.02 4.43
C GLN A 38 -12.85 -2.38 4.33
N THR A 39 -12.48 -2.82 3.11
CA THR A 39 -11.83 -4.11 2.87
C THR A 39 -10.30 -4.06 3.05
N ARG A 40 -9.74 -2.85 3.22
CA ARG A 40 -8.30 -2.61 3.30
C ARG A 40 -7.61 -3.43 4.38
N SER A 41 -8.21 -3.52 5.57
CA SER A 41 -7.61 -4.25 6.69
C SER A 41 -7.39 -5.73 6.34
N GLN A 42 -8.43 -6.39 5.82
CA GLN A 42 -8.38 -7.81 5.48
C GLN A 42 -7.37 -8.11 4.35
N LEU A 43 -7.36 -7.29 3.29
CA LEU A 43 -6.44 -7.47 2.17
C LEU A 43 -5.00 -7.09 2.53
N LYS A 44 -4.80 -6.11 3.42
CA LYS A 44 -3.48 -5.76 3.96
C LYS A 44 -2.87 -6.93 4.72
N GLU A 45 -3.61 -7.52 5.66
CA GLU A 45 -3.14 -8.69 6.43
C GLU A 45 -2.79 -9.86 5.50
N ALA A 46 -3.65 -10.14 4.51
CA ALA A 46 -3.37 -11.16 3.51
C ALA A 46 -2.08 -10.87 2.73
N TYR A 47 -1.87 -9.61 2.34
CA TYR A 47 -0.69 -9.17 1.60
C TYR A 47 0.61 -9.27 2.42
N ILE A 48 0.59 -8.87 3.70
CA ILE A 48 1.72 -9.04 4.64
C ILE A 48 2.13 -10.51 4.71
N ASN A 49 1.15 -11.42 4.84
CA ASN A 49 1.41 -12.86 4.85
C ASN A 49 2.06 -13.35 3.55
N ARG A 50 1.76 -12.73 2.39
CA ARG A 50 2.41 -13.08 1.11
C ARG A 50 3.86 -12.61 1.06
N ILE A 51 4.17 -11.41 1.55
CA ILE A 51 5.57 -10.95 1.65
C ILE A 51 6.39 -11.91 2.52
N GLN A 52 5.82 -12.36 3.64
CA GLN A 52 6.50 -13.24 4.59
C GLN A 52 6.51 -14.73 4.20
N SER A 53 5.85 -15.09 3.09
CA SER A 53 5.69 -16.48 2.64
C SER A 53 7.01 -17.25 2.58
N SER A 54 6.98 -18.53 2.98
CA SER A 54 8.11 -19.45 2.78
C SER A 54 8.31 -19.82 1.31
N ASP A 55 7.26 -19.70 0.50
CA ASP A 55 7.33 -19.78 -0.95
C ASP A 55 7.98 -18.49 -1.50
N LEU A 56 9.18 -18.63 -2.05
CA LEU A 56 9.99 -17.52 -2.54
C LEU A 56 9.36 -16.84 -3.75
N ASP A 57 8.64 -17.56 -4.60
CA ASP A 57 8.02 -16.99 -5.80
C ASP A 57 6.79 -16.15 -5.42
N VAL A 58 6.05 -16.58 -4.39
CA VAL A 58 4.97 -15.79 -3.79
C VAL A 58 5.53 -14.54 -3.11
N ALA A 59 6.57 -14.67 -2.29
CA ALA A 59 7.17 -13.54 -1.58
C ALA A 59 7.78 -12.52 -2.56
N ARG A 60 8.51 -13.01 -3.57
CA ARG A 60 9.07 -12.20 -4.65
C ARG A 60 7.97 -11.42 -5.37
N GLN A 61 6.92 -12.11 -5.81
CA GLN A 61 5.81 -11.45 -6.50
C GLN A 61 5.12 -10.43 -5.59
N ALA A 62 4.88 -10.73 -4.32
CA ALA A 62 4.30 -9.76 -3.40
C ALA A 62 5.14 -8.47 -3.35
N ILE A 63 6.46 -8.58 -3.17
CA ILE A 63 7.36 -7.43 -3.10
C ILE A 63 7.35 -6.60 -4.41
N THR A 64 7.18 -7.22 -5.58
CA THR A 64 7.05 -6.48 -6.86
C THR A 64 5.84 -5.53 -6.89
N PHE A 65 4.76 -5.86 -6.17
CA PHE A 65 3.56 -5.03 -6.05
C PHE A 65 3.60 -4.04 -4.87
N LEU A 66 4.67 -4.04 -4.07
CA LEU A 66 4.80 -3.20 -2.88
C LEU A 66 4.58 -1.70 -3.13
N PRO A 67 5.12 -1.09 -4.21
CA PRO A 67 4.89 0.32 -4.50
C PRO A 67 3.40 0.66 -4.66
N ASP A 68 2.65 -0.20 -5.35
CA ASP A 68 1.22 0.01 -5.59
C ASP A 68 0.40 -0.14 -4.30
N PHE A 69 0.75 -1.14 -3.47
CA PHE A 69 0.12 -1.30 -2.16
C PHE A 69 0.41 -0.13 -1.23
N VAL A 70 1.65 0.40 -1.22
CA VAL A 70 2.02 1.60 -0.47
C VAL A 70 1.22 2.82 -0.94
N ASN A 71 1.06 2.98 -2.25
CA ASN A 71 0.27 4.07 -2.82
C ASN A 71 -1.21 4.00 -2.41
N MET A 72 -1.78 2.79 -2.36
CA MET A 72 -3.21 2.58 -2.08
C MET A 72 -3.55 2.48 -0.58
N CYS A 73 -2.59 2.10 0.27
CA CYS A 73 -2.77 1.83 1.70
C CYS A 73 -1.98 2.80 2.59
N ILE A 74 -2.15 4.10 2.38
CA ILE A 74 -1.38 5.19 3.01
C ILE A 74 -1.23 5.04 4.53
N ALA A 75 -2.31 4.68 5.24
CA ALA A 75 -2.32 4.68 6.71
C ALA A 75 -1.37 3.66 7.37
N ASN A 76 -0.87 2.65 6.64
CA ASN A 76 0.03 1.61 7.16
C ASN A 76 1.18 1.31 6.19
N ALA A 77 1.55 2.27 5.33
CA ALA A 77 2.57 2.06 4.31
C ALA A 77 3.96 1.78 4.91
N ASP A 78 4.26 2.36 6.07
CA ASP A 78 5.47 2.12 6.85
C ASP A 78 5.61 0.66 7.29
N GLU A 79 4.52 0.06 7.79
CA GLU A 79 4.47 -1.36 8.17
C GLU A 79 4.77 -2.26 6.97
N LEU A 80 4.15 -1.99 5.81
CA LEU A 80 4.36 -2.78 4.59
C LEU A 80 5.83 -2.73 4.13
N ILE A 81 6.44 -1.55 4.17
CA ILE A 81 7.86 -1.37 3.82
C ILE A 81 8.74 -2.11 4.83
N ALA A 82 8.48 -1.97 6.13
CA ALA A 82 9.27 -2.63 7.18
C ALA A 82 9.24 -4.16 7.03
N VAL A 83 8.07 -4.74 6.77
CA VAL A 83 7.91 -6.18 6.53
C VAL A 83 8.70 -6.63 5.30
N ALA A 84 8.66 -5.86 4.21
CA ALA A 84 9.42 -6.18 2.99
C ALA A 84 10.94 -6.11 3.21
N VAL A 85 11.44 -5.05 3.85
CA VAL A 85 12.85 -4.89 4.21
C VAL A 85 13.32 -6.06 5.07
N HIS A 86 12.54 -6.43 6.09
CA HIS A 86 12.87 -7.56 6.95
C HIS A 86 12.94 -8.88 6.16
N CYS A 87 11.98 -9.11 5.25
CA CYS A 87 11.94 -10.32 4.43
C CYS A 87 13.18 -10.47 3.54
N VAL A 88 13.58 -9.42 2.81
CA VAL A 88 14.76 -9.48 1.92
C VAL A 88 16.07 -9.56 2.68
N THR A 89 16.14 -8.94 3.87
CA THR A 89 17.32 -9.02 4.75
C THR A 89 17.54 -10.44 5.27
N LEU A 90 16.47 -11.18 5.58
CA LEU A 90 16.55 -12.58 5.99
C LEU A 90 16.78 -13.53 4.82
N LYS A 91 16.32 -13.17 3.62
CA LYS A 91 16.31 -14.04 2.43
C LYS A 91 17.12 -13.39 1.31
N ASN A 92 18.44 -13.51 1.35
CA ASN A 92 19.36 -12.98 0.32
C ASN A 92 19.00 -13.38 -1.13
N VAL A 93 18.25 -14.47 -1.32
CA VAL A 93 17.71 -14.92 -2.62
C VAL A 93 16.66 -13.98 -3.23
N LEU A 94 16.22 -12.96 -2.50
CA LEU A 94 15.25 -11.93 -2.93
C LEU A 94 15.91 -10.59 -3.29
N ASN A 95 17.23 -10.53 -3.47
CA ASN A 95 17.94 -9.27 -3.75
C ASN A 95 17.51 -8.58 -5.05
N ASP A 96 17.01 -9.34 -6.04
CA ASP A 96 16.49 -8.83 -7.31
C ASP A 96 15.19 -8.03 -7.18
N VAL A 97 14.51 -8.08 -6.03
CA VAL A 97 13.31 -7.24 -5.77
C VAL A 97 13.57 -6.04 -4.85
N ASN A 98 14.84 -5.77 -4.50
CA ASN A 98 15.19 -4.62 -3.65
C ASN A 98 14.80 -3.28 -4.27
N ASP A 99 14.87 -3.15 -5.60
CA ASP A 99 14.52 -1.91 -6.30
C ASP A 99 13.04 -1.54 -6.09
N TYR A 100 12.15 -2.52 -5.94
CA TYR A 100 10.74 -2.28 -5.63
C TYR A 100 10.55 -1.73 -4.21
N ILE A 101 11.39 -2.15 -3.26
CA ILE A 101 11.37 -1.61 -1.88
C ILE A 101 11.85 -0.16 -1.87
N VAL A 102 12.95 0.14 -2.57
CA VAL A 102 13.44 1.51 -2.71
C VAL A 102 12.40 2.39 -3.39
N TYR A 103 11.74 1.88 -4.44
CA TYR A 103 10.68 2.62 -5.11
C TYR A 103 9.46 2.86 -4.20
N ALA A 104 9.05 1.86 -3.41
CA ALA A 104 7.98 2.01 -2.43
C ALA A 104 8.30 3.07 -1.36
N MET A 105 9.55 3.13 -0.87
CA MET A 105 10.00 4.18 0.06
C MET A 105 9.89 5.58 -0.56
N LYS A 106 10.22 5.72 -1.86
CA LYS A 106 10.07 6.98 -2.58
C LYS A 106 8.59 7.38 -2.69
N VAL A 107 7.71 6.45 -3.04
CA VAL A 107 6.25 6.68 -3.10
C VAL A 107 5.74 7.14 -1.73
N PHE A 108 6.14 6.45 -0.66
CA PHE A 108 5.76 6.82 0.70
C PHE A 108 6.22 8.23 1.10
N GLY A 109 7.45 8.61 0.75
CA GLY A 109 7.96 9.97 0.98
C GLY A 109 7.13 11.04 0.27
N GLN A 110 6.77 10.81 -0.99
CA GLN A 110 5.95 11.74 -1.79
C GLN A 110 4.55 11.96 -1.18
N LEU A 111 3.92 10.89 -0.70
CA LEU A 111 2.61 10.96 -0.04
C LEU A 111 2.64 11.83 1.22
N ASN A 112 3.70 11.70 2.03
CA ASN A 112 3.86 12.50 3.25
C ASN A 112 4.09 14.00 2.95
N ASP A 113 4.80 14.30 1.86
CA ASP A 113 5.07 15.68 1.44
C ASP A 113 3.80 16.37 0.92
N GLU A 114 2.93 15.65 0.20
CA GLU A 114 1.64 16.17 -0.29
C GLU A 114 0.68 16.47 0.87
N ASP A 115 0.54 15.57 1.84
CA ASP A 115 -0.29 15.80 3.03
C ASP A 115 0.19 17.01 3.85
N SER A 116 1.52 17.20 3.95
CA SER A 116 2.12 18.33 4.65
C SER A 116 1.81 19.67 3.98
N ARG A 117 1.86 19.74 2.64
CA ARG A 117 1.54 20.96 1.87
C ARG A 117 0.07 21.35 1.96
N ILE A 118 -0.83 20.38 2.02
CA ILE A 118 -2.28 20.62 2.18
C ILE A 118 -2.58 21.16 3.59
N ALA A 119 -1.89 20.67 4.62
CA ALA A 119 -2.03 21.16 5.98
C ALA A 119 -1.57 22.62 6.13
N ASP A 120 -0.44 22.99 5.52
CA ASP A 120 0.09 24.36 5.55
C ASP A 120 -0.80 25.35 4.80
N SER A 121 -1.35 24.95 3.65
CA SER A 121 -2.27 25.79 2.86
C SER A 121 -3.55 26.16 3.63
N LYS A 122 -4.09 25.25 4.46
CA LYS A 122 -5.25 25.52 5.32
C LYS A 122 -4.94 26.46 6.50
N LYS A 123 -3.68 26.51 6.94
CA LYS A 123 -3.24 27.40 8.03
C LYS A 123 -3.14 28.85 7.56
N GLU A 124 -2.75 29.08 6.31
CA GLU A 124 -2.70 30.43 5.73
C GLU A 124 -4.08 31.02 5.43
N THR A 125 -5.04 30.21 4.98
CA THR A 125 -6.40 30.73 4.67
C THR A 125 -7.14 31.19 5.92
N LYS A 126 -6.86 30.60 7.09
CA LYS A 126 -7.52 30.96 8.35
C LYS A 126 -6.97 32.25 9.00
N LYS A 127 -5.79 32.73 8.57
CA LYS A 127 -5.21 33.99 9.08
C LYS A 127 -5.71 35.25 8.37
N ARG A 128 -6.31 35.15 7.19
CA ARG A 128 -6.77 36.33 6.41
C ARG A 128 -8.25 36.71 6.61
N SER A 129 -8.99 36.03 7.47
CA SER A 129 -10.46 36.25 7.64
C SER A 129 -10.86 36.88 8.98
N ARG A 130 -9.92 37.54 9.69
CA ARG A 130 -10.20 38.23 10.96
C ARG A 130 -9.61 39.64 10.96
N GLU A 131 -10.01 40.46 10.00
CA GLU A 131 -9.84 41.91 10.05
C GLU A 131 -10.84 42.53 9.06
N ASP A 132 -12.11 42.63 9.47
CA ASP A 132 -12.98 43.73 9.08
C ASP A 132 -14.34 43.57 9.74
N GLY A 133 -14.63 44.41 10.73
CA GLY A 133 -15.89 44.38 11.45
C GLY A 133 -15.96 45.30 12.66
N GLU A 134 -15.37 46.49 12.60
CA GLU A 134 -15.69 47.58 13.54
C GLU A 134 -15.66 48.90 12.77
N ILE A 135 -16.84 49.42 12.47
CA ILE A 135 -17.02 50.85 12.18
C ILE A 135 -18.30 51.29 12.89
N ASN A 136 -18.11 52.28 13.77
CA ASN A 136 -19.07 52.93 14.67
C ASN A 136 -20.38 53.34 14.01
#